data_AF-A0A0F9QE52-F1
#
_entry.id   AF-A0A0F9QE52-F1
#
_cell.length_a   1.000
_cell.length_b   1.000
_cell.length_c   1.000
_cell.angle_alpha   90.00
_cell.angle_beta   90.00
_cell.angle_gamma   90.00
#
_symmetry.space_group_name_H-M   'P 1'
#
loop_
_entity.id
_entity.type
_entity.pdbx_description
1 polymer ?
#
loop_
_entity_poly.entity_id
_entity_poly.type
_entity_poly.pdbx_seq_one_letter_code
_entity_poly.pdbx_strand_id
1 'polypeptide(L)'
;MNRGTYIRTPATREKNRRASLGVKQSAESNAKRGITMRAVWADPEYKERLSLIHQGHDMVAVTRASHTPEAQAKRSATMTKENKRRWADPAYKARVVKAIRSVERPNKAEKLLAEILGDAWNFVGNGDLIINGKCPDFQSRTNPNQLLELFGDYWHAGEDPRDRIKEFTPYGYSVAVLWEHDLRRL
;
A
#
# COMPACT_ATOMS: atom_id res chain seq x y z
N MET A 1 1.57 -1.66 29.41
CA MET A 1 2.00 -1.09 28.10
C MET A 1 1.26 0.21 27.87
N ASN A 2 1.99 1.32 27.87
CA ASN A 2 1.44 2.68 27.91
C ASN A 2 1.08 3.12 26.48
N ARG A 3 -0.23 3.20 26.16
CA ARG A 3 -0.69 3.75 24.88
C ARG A 3 -0.48 5.27 24.97
N GLY A 4 0.47 5.80 24.21
CA GLY A 4 0.76 7.24 24.18
C GLY A 4 -0.50 8.05 23.89
N THR A 5 -1.07 8.65 24.94
CA THR A 5 -2.19 9.57 24.83
C THR A 5 -1.67 10.82 24.14
N TYR A 6 -2.07 11.03 22.88
CA TYR A 6 -1.80 12.27 22.16
C TYR A 6 -2.61 13.39 22.82
N ILE A 7 -2.01 14.10 23.77
CA ILE A 7 -2.66 15.20 24.48
C ILE A 7 -2.86 16.33 23.47
N ARG A 8 -4.10 16.50 22.99
CA ARG A 8 -4.51 17.67 22.20
C ARG A 8 -4.50 18.89 23.13
N THR A 9 -3.33 19.49 23.31
CA THR A 9 -3.21 20.74 24.07
C THR A 9 -3.99 21.87 23.37
N PRO A 10 -4.44 22.90 24.12
CA PRO A 10 -5.05 24.10 23.53
C PRO A 10 -4.17 24.71 22.43
N ALA A 11 -2.84 24.68 22.60
CA ALA A 11 -1.87 25.15 21.62
C ALA A 11 -1.88 24.30 20.33
N THR A 12 -1.95 22.97 20.43
CA THR A 12 -2.05 22.08 19.26
C THR A 12 -3.37 22.27 18.52
N ARG A 13 -4.48 22.49 19.25
CA ARG A 13 -5.79 22.82 18.64
C ARG A 13 -5.75 24.14 17.90
N GLU A 14 -5.17 25.18 18.49
CA GLU A 14 -5.07 26.50 17.87
C GLU A 14 -4.14 26.49 16.65
N LYS A 15 -3.02 25.75 16.70
CA LYS A 15 -2.13 25.53 15.55
C LYS A 15 -2.86 24.88 14.38
N ASN A 16 -3.60 23.80 14.65
CA ASN A 16 -4.38 23.11 13.63
C ASN A 16 -5.53 23.99 13.10
N ARG A 17 -6.20 24.74 13.98
CA ARG A 17 -7.26 25.68 13.61
C ARG A 17 -6.73 26.76 12.66
N ARG A 18 -5.60 27.39 13.00
CA ARG A 18 -4.92 28.38 12.15
C ARG A 18 -4.46 27.80 10.82
N ALA A 19 -3.96 26.56 10.81
CA ALA A 19 -3.58 25.87 9.57
C ALA A 19 -4.79 25.55 8.67
N SER A 20 -5.98 25.35 9.26
CA SER A 20 -7.23 25.11 8.52
C SER A 20 -8.01 26.38 8.16
N LEU A 21 -7.77 27.49 8.85
CA LEU A 21 -8.40 28.79 8.57
C LEU A 21 -7.74 29.39 7.32
N GLY A 22 -8.44 29.31 6.19
CA GLY A 22 -8.01 29.91 4.92
C GLY A 22 -7.73 28.92 3.79
N VAL A 23 -7.74 27.61 4.06
CA VAL A 23 -7.72 26.59 2.99
C VAL A 23 -9.09 26.56 2.33
N LYS A 24 -9.33 27.47 1.39
CA LYS A 24 -10.53 27.44 0.55
C LYS A 24 -10.45 26.20 -0.34
N GLN A 25 -11.31 25.21 -0.07
CA GLN A 25 -11.51 24.10 -1.01
C GLN A 25 -12.00 24.69 -2.34
N SER A 26 -11.32 24.39 -3.43
CA SER A 26 -11.71 24.91 -4.74
C SER A 26 -13.11 24.43 -5.10
N ALA A 27 -13.86 25.23 -5.87
CA ALA A 27 -15.18 24.84 -6.37
C ALA A 27 -15.12 23.49 -7.11
N GLU A 28 -14.02 23.25 -7.83
CA GLU A 28 -13.75 21.98 -8.50
C GLU A 28 -13.56 20.81 -7.52
N SER A 29 -12.84 21.01 -6.42
CA SER A 29 -12.68 19.98 -5.37
C SER A 29 -14.01 19.66 -4.70
N ASN A 30 -14.82 20.68 -4.42
CA ASN A 30 -16.16 20.52 -3.84
C ASN A 30 -17.10 19.79 -4.81
N ALA A 31 -17.07 20.12 -6.09
CA ALA A 31 -17.86 19.44 -7.12
C ALA A 31 -17.50 17.95 -7.25
N LYS A 32 -16.19 17.63 -7.29
CA LYS A 32 -15.70 16.24 -7.32
C LYS A 32 -16.15 15.47 -6.08
N ARG A 33 -16.01 16.05 -4.88
CA ARG A 33 -16.51 15.45 -3.63
C ARG A 33 -18.02 15.23 -3.65
N GLY A 34 -18.79 16.18 -4.17
CA GLY A 34 -20.24 16.06 -4.29
C GLY A 34 -20.66 14.90 -5.21
N ILE A 35 -19.99 14.73 -6.35
CA ILE A 35 -20.22 13.60 -7.27
C ILE A 35 -19.88 12.27 -6.59
N THR A 36 -18.71 12.18 -5.96
CA THR A 36 -18.27 10.96 -5.26
C THR A 36 -19.22 10.61 -4.11
N MET A 37 -19.62 11.59 -3.30
CA MET A 37 -20.56 11.35 -2.20
C MET A 37 -21.92 10.89 -2.71
N ARG A 38 -22.45 11.46 -3.80
CA ARG A 38 -23.70 10.99 -4.41
C ARG A 38 -23.62 9.53 -4.86
N ALA A 39 -22.51 9.12 -5.48
CA ALA A 39 -22.30 7.73 -5.88
C ALA A 39 -22.22 6.80 -4.66
N VAL A 40 -21.50 7.21 -3.61
CA VAL A 40 -21.40 6.47 -2.34
C VAL A 40 -22.75 6.34 -1.64
N TRP A 41 -23.57 7.40 -1.63
CA TRP A 41 -24.94 7.35 -1.10
C TRP A 41 -25.91 6.56 -1.98
N ALA A 42 -25.60 6.33 -3.26
CA ALA A 42 -26.41 5.51 -4.15
C ALA A 42 -26.13 4.01 -3.95
N ASP A 43 -24.99 3.63 -3.37
CA ASP A 43 -24.62 2.25 -3.07
C ASP A 43 -25.49 1.65 -1.94
N PRO A 44 -26.28 0.59 -2.21
CA PRO A 44 -27.11 -0.08 -1.22
C PRO A 44 -26.30 -0.68 -0.06
N GLU A 45 -25.13 -1.29 -0.33
CA GLU A 45 -24.29 -1.91 0.71
C GLU A 45 -23.77 -0.82 1.68
N TYR A 46 -23.42 0.35 1.15
CA TYR A 46 -22.97 1.48 1.96
C TYR A 46 -24.08 2.05 2.84
N LYS A 47 -25.30 2.20 2.30
CA LYS A 47 -26.48 2.67 3.03
C LYS A 47 -26.88 1.71 4.15
N GLU A 48 -26.91 0.42 3.88
CA GLU A 48 -27.23 -0.61 4.86
C GLU A 48 -26.21 -0.61 6.02
N ARG A 49 -24.91 -0.57 5.70
CA ARG A 49 -23.85 -0.44 6.70
C ARG A 49 -23.99 0.81 7.57
N LEU A 50 -24.37 1.94 6.98
CA LEU A 50 -24.62 3.19 7.72
C LEU A 50 -25.88 3.13 8.57
N SER A 51 -26.93 2.46 8.10
CA SER A 51 -28.15 2.21 8.85
C SER A 51 -27.87 1.38 10.10
N LEU A 52 -27.06 0.31 9.97
CA LEU A 52 -26.63 -0.52 11.09
C LEU A 52 -25.85 0.31 12.13
N ILE A 53 -24.94 1.19 11.68
CA ILE A 53 -24.20 2.11 12.56
C ILE A 53 -25.15 3.05 13.32
N HIS A 54 -26.14 3.65 12.65
CA HIS A 54 -27.10 4.58 13.27
C HIS A 54 -28.10 3.88 14.19
N GLN A 55 -28.40 2.61 13.94
CA GLN A 55 -29.26 1.77 14.79
C GLN A 55 -28.51 1.21 16.02
N GLY A 56 -27.25 1.60 16.23
CA GLY A 56 -26.46 1.20 17.39
C GLY A 56 -25.95 -0.24 17.33
N HIS A 57 -25.93 -0.86 16.15
CA HIS A 57 -25.30 -2.17 16.00
C HIS A 57 -23.81 -2.08 16.31
N ASP A 58 -23.31 -3.10 17.00
CA ASP A 58 -21.94 -3.20 17.45
C ASP A 58 -20.96 -3.02 16.28
N MET A 59 -20.20 -1.93 16.31
CA MET A 59 -19.12 -1.64 15.37
C MET A 59 -18.13 -2.80 15.25
N VAL A 60 -17.97 -3.60 16.31
CA VAL A 60 -17.13 -4.80 16.31
C VAL A 60 -17.74 -5.88 15.41
N ALA A 61 -19.06 -6.04 15.38
CA ALA A 61 -19.73 -7.02 14.52
C ALA A 61 -19.63 -6.64 13.03
N VAL A 62 -19.86 -5.37 12.68
CA VAL A 62 -19.67 -4.87 11.30
C VAL A 62 -18.21 -5.02 10.85
N THR A 63 -17.27 -4.71 11.74
CA THR A 63 -15.83 -4.87 11.48
C THR A 63 -15.46 -6.36 11.31
N ARG A 64 -15.99 -7.26 12.14
CA ARG A 64 -15.77 -8.71 12.03
C ARG A 64 -16.34 -9.30 10.74
N ALA A 65 -17.54 -8.89 10.33
CA ALA A 65 -18.14 -9.29 9.05
C ALA A 65 -17.25 -8.87 7.86
N SER A 66 -16.56 -7.73 7.98
CA SER A 66 -15.60 -7.28 6.97
C SER A 66 -14.26 -8.05 6.98
N HIS A 67 -13.93 -8.76 8.05
CA HIS A 67 -12.75 -9.62 8.11
C HIS A 67 -13.03 -11.09 7.78
N THR A 68 -14.24 -11.42 7.33
CA THR A 68 -14.51 -12.77 6.81
C THR A 68 -13.65 -13.07 5.58
N PRO A 69 -13.17 -14.31 5.41
CA PRO A 69 -12.38 -14.69 4.23
C PRO A 69 -13.10 -14.35 2.92
N GLU A 70 -14.42 -14.50 2.87
CA GLU A 70 -15.23 -14.20 1.70
C GLU A 70 -15.26 -12.70 1.36
N ALA A 71 -15.49 -11.83 2.36
CA ALA A 71 -15.50 -10.39 2.14
C ALA A 71 -14.09 -9.84 1.82
N GLN A 72 -13.03 -10.48 2.35
CA GLN A 72 -11.65 -10.17 1.97
C GLN A 72 -11.34 -10.62 0.53
N ALA A 73 -11.79 -11.82 0.13
CA ALA A 73 -11.63 -12.34 -1.22
C ALA A 73 -12.36 -11.48 -2.27
N LYS A 74 -13.63 -11.11 -2.02
CA LYS A 74 -14.42 -10.22 -2.89
C LYS A 74 -13.70 -8.89 -3.10
N ARG A 75 -13.23 -8.27 -2.00
CA ARG A 75 -12.44 -7.02 -2.06
C ARG A 75 -11.14 -7.15 -2.82
N SER A 76 -10.37 -8.22 -2.56
CA SER A 76 -9.12 -8.49 -3.26
C SER A 76 -9.35 -8.66 -4.76
N ALA A 77 -10.37 -9.41 -5.17
CA ALA A 77 -10.73 -9.60 -6.57
C ALA A 77 -11.13 -8.28 -7.26
N THR A 78 -11.96 -7.46 -6.62
CA THR A 78 -12.33 -6.13 -7.14
C THR A 78 -11.11 -5.22 -7.26
N MET A 79 -10.23 -5.21 -6.25
CA MET A 79 -9.02 -4.39 -6.24
C MET A 79 -8.04 -4.83 -7.33
N THR A 80 -7.88 -6.13 -7.55
CA THR A 80 -7.03 -6.68 -8.63
C THR A 80 -7.54 -6.24 -10.00
N LYS A 81 -8.86 -6.30 -10.26
CA LYS A 81 -9.45 -5.84 -11.52
C LYS A 81 -9.22 -4.35 -11.74
N GLU A 82 -9.44 -3.54 -10.70
CA GLU A 82 -9.28 -2.09 -10.77
C GLU A 82 -7.80 -1.68 -10.92
N ASN A 83 -6.89 -2.34 -10.23
CA ASN A 83 -5.45 -2.11 -10.37
C ASN A 83 -4.99 -2.44 -11.79
N LYS A 84 -5.41 -3.58 -12.36
CA LYS A 84 -5.12 -3.92 -13.76
C LYS A 84 -5.61 -2.84 -14.72
N ARG A 85 -6.83 -2.32 -14.51
CA ARG A 85 -7.38 -1.21 -15.30
C ARG A 85 -6.54 0.06 -15.19
N ARG A 86 -6.18 0.47 -13.97
CA ARG A 86 -5.33 1.65 -13.74
C ARG A 86 -3.95 1.49 -14.36
N TRP A 87 -3.42 0.28 -14.39
CA TRP A 87 -2.11 -0.02 -14.99
C TRP A 87 -2.12 -0.06 -16.52
N ALA A 88 -3.29 -0.24 -17.13
CA ALA A 88 -3.47 -0.05 -18.56
C ALA A 88 -3.47 1.44 -18.97
N ASP A 89 -3.72 2.37 -18.04
CA ASP A 89 -3.63 3.82 -18.30
C ASP A 89 -2.18 4.30 -18.28
N PRO A 90 -1.63 4.78 -19.42
CA PRO A 90 -0.25 5.26 -19.50
C PRO A 90 0.04 6.44 -18.56
N ALA A 91 -0.94 7.33 -18.35
CA ALA A 91 -0.76 8.49 -17.48
C ALA A 91 -0.63 8.09 -16.01
N TYR A 92 -1.45 7.14 -15.57
CA TYR A 92 -1.35 6.54 -14.25
C TYR A 92 0.00 5.82 -14.06
N LYS A 93 0.42 5.00 -15.04
CA LYS A 93 1.72 4.32 -15.03
C LYS A 93 2.89 5.31 -14.88
N ALA A 94 2.91 6.36 -15.72
CA ALA A 94 3.96 7.38 -15.67
C ALA A 94 4.03 8.08 -14.31
N ARG A 95 2.88 8.41 -13.72
CA ARG A 95 2.81 9.07 -12.40
C ARG A 95 3.39 8.18 -11.29
N VAL A 96 3.09 6.89 -11.30
CA VAL A 96 3.58 5.97 -10.27
C VAL A 96 5.06 5.67 -10.47
N VAL A 97 5.54 5.46 -11.70
CA VAL A 97 6.98 5.31 -12.00
C VAL A 97 7.76 6.53 -11.52
N LYS A 98 7.24 7.74 -11.81
CA LYS A 98 7.82 8.98 -11.33
C LYS A 98 7.88 9.03 -9.79
N ALA A 99 6.82 8.59 -9.11
CA ALA A 99 6.79 8.55 -7.65
C ALA A 99 7.84 7.58 -7.09
N ILE A 100 7.96 6.37 -7.64
CA ILE A 100 8.97 5.38 -7.24
C ILE A 100 10.38 5.99 -7.40
N ARG A 101 10.67 6.58 -8.56
CA ARG A 101 11.98 7.21 -8.86
C ARG A 101 12.26 8.49 -8.09
N SER A 102 11.26 9.09 -7.44
CA SER A 102 11.45 10.29 -6.61
C SER A 102 11.94 9.98 -5.20
N VAL A 103 11.88 8.71 -4.79
CA VAL A 103 12.40 8.26 -3.49
C VAL A 103 13.87 7.91 -3.66
N GLU A 104 14.71 8.38 -2.73
CA GLU A 104 16.11 7.99 -2.69
C GLU A 104 16.23 6.48 -2.43
N ARG A 105 16.80 5.77 -3.39
CA ARG A 105 17.02 4.33 -3.40
C ARG A 105 18.43 4.05 -3.96
N PRO A 106 19.13 2.99 -3.54
CA PRO A 106 18.73 2.06 -2.48
C PRO A 106 18.78 2.67 -1.06
N ASN A 107 17.94 2.18 -0.16
CA ASN A 107 17.96 2.50 1.26
C ASN A 107 19.15 1.82 1.98
N LYS A 108 19.35 2.08 3.28
CA LYS A 108 20.50 1.52 4.03
C LYS A 108 20.54 -0.01 4.05
N ALA A 109 19.39 -0.66 4.26
CA ALA A 109 19.31 -2.11 4.30
C ALA A 109 19.46 -2.73 2.90
N GLU A 110 18.91 -2.08 1.86
CA GLU A 110 19.11 -2.48 0.46
C GLU A 110 20.58 -2.35 0.04
N LYS A 111 21.30 -1.30 0.46
CA LYS A 111 22.73 -1.15 0.20
C LYS A 111 23.53 -2.28 0.83
N LEU A 112 23.29 -2.57 2.11
CA LEU A 112 23.94 -3.69 2.81
C LEU A 112 23.66 -5.02 2.13
N LEU A 113 22.41 -5.27 1.74
CA LEU A 113 22.05 -6.49 1.03
C LEU A 113 22.72 -6.56 -0.35
N ALA A 114 22.77 -5.45 -1.10
CA ALA A 114 23.45 -5.39 -2.39
C ALA A 114 24.95 -5.73 -2.27
N GLU A 115 25.61 -5.26 -1.21
CA GLU A 115 27.02 -5.59 -0.92
C GLU A 115 27.21 -7.10 -0.67
N ILE A 116 26.30 -7.73 0.08
CA ILE A 116 26.33 -9.18 0.36
C ILE A 116 26.07 -10.01 -0.90
N LEU A 117 25.10 -9.59 -1.72
CA LEU A 117 24.72 -10.29 -2.95
C LEU A 117 25.77 -10.16 -4.06
N GLY A 118 26.53 -9.06 -4.07
CA GLY A 118 27.52 -8.73 -5.08
C GLY A 118 26.96 -8.69 -6.50
N ASP A 119 27.80 -9.00 -7.47
CA ASP A 119 27.46 -8.89 -8.90
C ASP A 119 26.46 -9.95 -9.40
N ALA A 120 26.09 -10.94 -8.58
CA ALA A 120 25.11 -11.94 -8.98
C ALA A 120 23.68 -11.38 -9.10
N TRP A 121 23.42 -10.19 -8.54
CA TRP A 121 22.10 -9.58 -8.50
C TRP A 121 22.12 -8.14 -9.04
N ASN A 122 21.00 -7.74 -9.65
CA ASN A 122 20.71 -6.36 -10.04
C ASN A 122 19.76 -5.75 -9.03
N PHE A 123 20.05 -4.56 -8.51
CA PHE A 123 19.06 -3.76 -7.81
C PHE A 123 18.06 -3.19 -8.83
N VAL A 124 16.78 -3.46 -8.64
CA VAL A 124 15.67 -2.98 -9.49
C VAL A 124 14.58 -2.25 -8.70
N GLY A 125 14.77 -2.08 -7.38
CA GLY A 125 13.88 -1.36 -6.46
C GLY A 125 13.76 0.16 -6.71
N ASN A 126 14.47 0.67 -7.71
CA ASN A 126 14.32 2.02 -8.28
C ASN A 126 13.21 2.13 -9.34
N GLY A 127 12.51 1.03 -9.65
CA GLY A 127 11.47 0.99 -10.66
C GLY A 127 11.93 0.60 -12.07
N ASP A 128 13.14 0.08 -12.23
CA ASP A 128 13.62 -0.43 -13.53
C ASP A 128 12.89 -1.72 -13.94
N LEU A 129 12.41 -2.49 -12.97
CA LEU A 129 11.49 -3.60 -13.18
C LEU A 129 10.16 -3.35 -12.46
N ILE A 130 9.05 -3.48 -13.19
CA ILE A 130 7.69 -3.38 -12.65
C ILE A 130 6.84 -4.51 -13.21
N ILE A 131 6.31 -5.35 -12.34
CA ILE A 131 5.47 -6.50 -12.68
C ILE A 131 4.13 -6.32 -11.97
N ASN A 132 3.02 -6.29 -12.73
CA ASN A 132 1.66 -6.04 -12.21
C ASN A 132 1.53 -4.82 -11.26
N GLY A 133 2.39 -3.82 -11.43
CA GLY A 133 2.38 -2.60 -10.60
C GLY A 133 3.11 -2.73 -9.28
N LYS A 134 3.85 -3.81 -9.11
CA LYS A 134 4.80 -4.02 -8.03
C LYS A 134 6.22 -3.90 -8.56
N CYS A 135 7.07 -3.29 -7.76
CA CYS A 135 8.50 -3.15 -8.03
C CYS A 135 9.24 -4.07 -7.05
N PRO A 136 9.93 -5.11 -7.53
CA PRO A 136 10.80 -5.92 -6.69
C PRO A 136 12.08 -5.17 -6.35
N ASP A 137 12.79 -5.61 -5.32
CA ASP A 137 14.03 -4.94 -4.89
C ASP A 137 15.23 -5.40 -5.71
N PHE A 138 15.34 -6.71 -5.97
CA PHE A 138 16.45 -7.30 -6.73
C PHE A 138 15.99 -8.35 -7.74
N GLN A 139 16.74 -8.47 -8.84
CA GLN A 139 16.59 -9.51 -9.86
C GLN A 139 17.92 -10.22 -10.08
N SER A 140 17.90 -11.55 -10.16
CA SER A 140 19.11 -12.33 -10.44
C SER A 140 19.63 -12.06 -11.84
N ARG A 141 20.96 -11.92 -11.98
CA ARG A 141 21.61 -11.77 -13.29
C ARG A 141 21.70 -13.08 -14.06
N THR A 142 21.77 -14.20 -13.36
CA THR A 142 21.94 -15.54 -13.95
C THR A 142 20.59 -16.19 -14.28
N ASN A 143 19.53 -15.81 -13.56
CA ASN A 143 18.17 -16.25 -13.84
C ASN A 143 17.21 -15.05 -13.73
N PRO A 144 16.83 -14.42 -14.86
CA PRO A 144 16.00 -13.21 -14.84
C PRO A 144 14.60 -13.44 -14.26
N ASN A 145 14.16 -14.69 -14.11
CA ASN A 145 12.89 -15.04 -13.47
C ASN A 145 13.02 -15.23 -11.95
N GLN A 146 14.20 -15.01 -11.36
CA GLN A 146 14.38 -15.02 -9.90
C GLN A 146 14.43 -13.59 -9.36
N LEU A 147 13.59 -13.33 -8.37
CA LEU A 147 13.50 -12.06 -7.65
C LEU A 147 13.84 -12.26 -6.17
N LEU A 148 14.32 -11.20 -5.55
CA LEU A 148 14.52 -11.12 -4.11
C LEU A 148 13.88 -9.83 -3.59
N GLU A 149 13.11 -9.95 -2.52
CA GLU A 149 12.45 -8.85 -1.80
C GLU A 149 13.04 -8.72 -0.41
N LEU A 150 13.33 -7.48 0.00
CA LEU A 150 13.81 -7.14 1.33
C LEU A 150 12.66 -6.58 2.16
N PHE A 151 12.16 -7.39 3.07
CA PHE A 151 11.06 -7.03 3.95
C PHE A 151 11.55 -6.24 5.16
N GLY A 152 11.12 -4.98 5.27
CA GLY A 152 11.41 -4.14 6.43
C GLY A 152 10.51 -4.45 7.62
N ASP A 153 11.08 -4.62 8.82
CA ASP A 153 10.34 -5.07 10.01
C ASP A 153 9.18 -4.15 10.37
N TYR A 154 9.41 -2.84 10.25
CA TYR A 154 8.39 -1.83 10.54
C TYR A 154 7.34 -1.73 9.44
N TRP A 155 7.77 -1.73 8.18
CA TRP A 155 6.90 -1.46 7.04
C TRP A 155 6.03 -2.66 6.66
N HIS A 156 6.48 -3.87 6.96
CA HIS A 156 5.81 -5.12 6.59
C HIS A 156 5.38 -5.91 7.83
N ALA A 157 5.26 -5.24 8.97
CA ALA A 157 4.78 -5.82 10.21
C ALA A 157 3.38 -6.44 10.02
N GLY A 158 3.28 -7.76 10.17
CA GLY A 158 2.03 -8.51 10.03
C GLY A 158 1.63 -8.86 8.60
N GLU A 159 2.47 -8.58 7.61
CA GLU A 159 2.28 -9.06 6.24
C GLU A 159 2.78 -10.52 6.10
N ASP A 160 2.10 -11.32 5.27
CA ASP A 160 2.57 -12.66 4.90
C ASP A 160 3.44 -12.55 3.62
N PRO A 161 4.75 -12.88 3.69
CA PRO A 161 5.63 -12.91 2.51
C PRO A 161 5.09 -13.74 1.34
N ARG A 162 4.27 -14.77 1.63
CA ARG A 162 3.66 -15.62 0.60
C ARG A 162 2.72 -14.84 -0.31
N ASP A 163 2.11 -13.76 0.16
CA ASP A 163 1.25 -12.93 -0.68
C ASP A 163 2.07 -12.19 -1.73
N ARG A 164 3.32 -11.82 -1.40
CA ARG A 164 4.25 -11.26 -2.38
C ARG A 164 4.67 -12.29 -3.43
N ILE A 165 4.96 -13.51 -3.00
CA ILE A 165 5.29 -14.62 -3.92
C ILE A 165 4.12 -14.87 -4.89
N LYS A 166 2.90 -15.01 -4.37
CA LYS A 166 1.68 -15.22 -5.18
C LYS A 166 1.44 -14.13 -6.22
N GLU A 167 1.87 -12.90 -5.97
CA GLU A 167 1.68 -11.79 -6.91
C GLU A 167 2.56 -11.94 -8.16
N PHE A 168 3.77 -12.48 -8.02
CA PHE A 168 4.72 -12.62 -9.11
C PHE A 168 4.70 -13.99 -9.79
N THR A 169 4.29 -15.06 -9.09
CA THR A 169 4.23 -16.42 -9.63
C THR A 169 3.43 -16.54 -10.95
N PRO A 170 2.26 -15.90 -11.12
CA PRO A 170 1.51 -15.96 -12.38
C PRO A 170 2.26 -15.39 -13.59
N TYR A 171 3.32 -14.61 -13.37
CA TYR A 171 4.17 -14.01 -14.39
C TYR A 171 5.45 -14.82 -14.64
N GLY A 172 5.58 -16.02 -14.05
CA GLY A 172 6.71 -16.92 -14.26
C GLY A 172 7.91 -16.66 -13.34
N TYR A 173 7.76 -15.82 -12.31
CA TYR A 173 8.84 -15.50 -11.39
C TYR A 173 8.84 -16.39 -10.15
N SER A 174 10.04 -16.79 -9.73
CA SER A 174 10.32 -17.33 -8.39
C SER A 174 10.82 -16.20 -7.50
N VAL A 175 10.33 -16.13 -6.27
CA VAL A 175 10.61 -15.01 -5.37
C VAL A 175 11.08 -15.52 -4.02
N ALA A 176 12.26 -15.05 -3.60
CA ALA A 176 12.73 -15.17 -2.23
C ALA A 176 12.42 -13.89 -1.47
N VAL A 177 12.15 -14.03 -0.17
CA VAL A 177 11.94 -12.89 0.73
C VAL A 177 12.94 -13.00 1.86
N LEU A 178 13.69 -11.92 2.10
CA LEU A 178 14.61 -11.78 3.23
C LEU A 178 14.06 -10.71 4.18
N TRP A 179 13.96 -11.02 5.46
CA TRP A 179 13.59 -10.02 6.46
C TRP A 179 14.79 -9.19 6.90
N GLU A 180 14.54 -7.92 7.20
CA GLU A 180 15.56 -6.98 7.65
C GLU A 180 16.25 -7.44 8.94
N HIS A 181 15.52 -8.05 9.89
CA HIS A 181 16.14 -8.59 11.10
C HIS A 181 17.06 -9.79 10.84
N ASP A 182 16.81 -10.57 9.80
CA ASP A 182 17.68 -11.68 9.41
C ASP A 182 18.95 -11.15 8.75
N LEU A 183 18.84 -10.08 7.95
CA LEU A 183 19.98 -9.40 7.34
C LEU A 183 20.97 -8.89 8.40
N ARG A 184 20.50 -8.44 9.58
CA ARG A 184 21.35 -7.95 10.68
C ARG A 184 22.14 -9.06 11.39
N ARG A 185 21.88 -10.33 11.06
CA ARG A 185 22.52 -11.50 11.66
C ARG A 185 23.51 -12.20 10.72
N LEU A 186 23.64 -11.70 9.49
CA LEU A 186 24.63 -12.13 8.51
C LEU A 186 25.96 -11.41 8.74
#